data_AF-A0AAZ3QYF5-F1
#
_entry.id   AF-A0AAZ3QYF5-F1
#
_cell.length_a   1.000
_cell.length_b   1.000
_cell.length_c   1.000
_cell.angle_alpha   90.00
_cell.angle_beta   90.00
_cell.angle_gamma   90.00
#
_symmetry.space_group_name_H-M   'P 1'
#
loop_
_entity.id
_entity.type
_entity.pdbx_description
1 polymer ?
#
loop_
_entity_poly.entity_id
_entity_poly.type
_entity_poly.pdbx_seq_one_letter_code
_entity_poly.pdbx_strand_id
1 'polypeptide(L)' 'MATFVCRVQFLDDTDPFNSTTSPEPTRPPHYTFREDILLSIR' A
#
# COMPACT_ATOMS: atom_id res chain seq x y z
N MET A 1 18.14 -3.83 13.54
CA MET A 1 16.78 -4.13 13.06
C MET A 1 16.73 -3.81 11.58
N ALA A 2 16.30 -4.74 10.72
CA ALA A 2 16.22 -4.51 9.27
C ALA A 2 14.92 -3.77 8.91
N THR A 3 15.01 -2.86 7.95
CA THR A 3 13.88 -2.05 7.49
C THR A 3 13.79 -2.08 5.98
N PHE A 4 12.59 -2.24 5.45
CA PHE A 4 12.31 -2.27 4.02
C PHE A 4 11.56 -1.01 3.60
N VAL A 5 12.12 -0.22 2.68
CA VAL A 5 11.48 1.00 2.17
C VAL A 5 10.82 0.69 0.84
N CYS A 6 9.52 0.95 0.72
CA CYS A 6 8.82 0.84 -0.55
C CYS A 6 7.75 1.92 -0.74
N ARG A 7 7.17 1.93 -1.93
CA ARG A 7 6.15 2.89 -2.35
C ARG A 7 4.76 2.28 -2.21
N VAL A 8 3.83 3.01 -1.59
CA VAL A 8 2.49 2.50 -1.27
C VAL A 8 1.43 3.37 -1.94
N GLN A 9 0.39 2.77 -2.51
CA GLN A 9 -0.81 3.44 -3.01
C GLN A 9 -2.05 2.64 -2.64
N PHE A 10 -3.18 3.32 -2.60
CA PHE A 10 -4.50 2.74 -2.41
C PHE A 10 -5.16 2.48 -3.76
N LEU A 11 -5.88 1.37 -3.88
CA LEU A 11 -6.73 1.06 -5.01
C LEU A 11 -8.12 0.77 -4.45
N ASP A 12 -9.15 1.48 -4.91
CA ASP A 12 -10.54 1.18 -4.54
C ASP A 12 -11.10 0.13 -5.50
N ASP A 13 -10.92 -1.14 -5.15
CA ASP A 13 -11.48 -2.31 -5.83
C ASP A 13 -12.76 -2.83 -5.16
N THR A 14 -13.38 -2.01 -4.30
CA THR A 14 -14.59 -2.36 -3.53
C THR A 14 -15.78 -2.69 -4.42
N ASP A 15 -15.94 -1.98 -5.55
CA ASP A 15 -16.99 -2.23 -6.53
C ASP A 15 -16.37 -2.60 -7.89
N PRO A 16 -16.59 -3.82 -8.40
CA PRO A 16 -15.97 -4.29 -9.64
C PRO A 16 -16.50 -3.56 -10.89
N PHE A 17 -17.59 -2.79 -10.77
CA PHE A 17 -18.16 -2.00 -11.87
C PHE A 17 -17.66 -0.55 -11.84
N ASN A 18 -17.23 -0.05 -10.69
CA ASN A 18 -16.52 1.20 -10.54
C ASN A 18 -15.05 1.00 -10.89
N SER A 19 -14.70 1.27 -12.15
CA SER A 19 -13.34 1.10 -12.65
C SER A 19 -12.40 2.19 -12.15
N THR A 20 -12.06 2.18 -10.85
CA THR A 20 -10.92 2.93 -10.33
C THR A 20 -9.65 2.26 -10.85
N THR A 21 -9.17 2.70 -12.02
CA THR A 21 -8.04 2.08 -12.72
C THR A 21 -6.69 2.66 -12.32
N SER A 22 -6.67 3.89 -11.78
CA SER A 22 -5.47 4.50 -11.25
C SER A 22 -5.51 4.43 -9.73
N PRO A 23 -4.53 3.78 -9.09
CA PRO A 23 -4.37 3.85 -7.66
C PRO A 23 -4.02 5.30 -7.23
N GLU A 24 -4.42 5.68 -6.02
CA GLU A 24 -4.25 7.02 -5.45
C GLU A 24 -3.32 6.99 -4.23
N PRO A 25 -2.48 8.02 -4.01
CA PRO A 25 -2.25 9.19 -4.87
C PRO A 25 -1.33 8.86 -6.07
N THR A 26 -1.48 9.59 -7.18
CA THR A 26 -0.69 9.41 -8.43
C THR A 26 0.83 9.39 -8.23
N ARG A 27 1.33 10.04 -7.18
CA ARG A 27 2.72 9.91 -6.73
C ARG A 27 2.76 9.08 -5.46
N PRO A 28 3.09 7.78 -5.53
CA PRO A 28 3.19 6.91 -4.36
C PRO A 28 4.15 7.49 -3.29
N PRO A 29 3.68 7.70 -2.04
CA PRO A 29 4.56 7.98 -0.91
C PRO A 29 5.49 6.81 -0.58
N HIS A 30 6.65 7.13 0.00
CA HIS A 30 7.57 6.13 0.55
C HIS A 30 7.14 5.77 1.98
N TYR A 31 7.12 4.47 2.27
CA TYR A 31 6.87 3.94 3.59
C TYR A 31 7.99 2.98 4.00
N THR A 32 8.35 3.01 5.28
CA THR A 32 9.39 2.15 5.85
C THR A 32 8.72 1.06 6.69
N PHE A 33 8.76 -0.17 6.20
CA PHE A 33 8.30 -1.36 6.89
C PHE A 33 9.38 -1.87 7.84
N ARG A 34 8.93 -2.31 9.02
CA ARG A 34 9.75 -3.02 9.99
C ARG A 34 9.62 -4.51 9.73
N GLU A 35 10.72 -5.16 9.34
CA GLU A 35 10.71 -6.59 9.04
C GLU A 35 10.48 -7.45 10.29
N ASP A 36 10.73 -6.90 11.47
CA ASP A 36 10.52 -7.55 12.76
C ASP A 36 9.03 -7.61 13.19
N ILE A 37 8.12 -6.99 12.43
CA ILE A 37 6.70 -6.93 12.78
C ILE A 37 5.85 -7.54 11.65
N LEU A 38 4.91 -8.41 12.05
CA LEU A 38 3.91 -8.95 11.14
C LEU A 38 3.06 -7.82 10.55
N LEU A 39 2.94 -7.82 9.21
CA LEU A 39 2.21 -6.79 8.49
C LEU A 39 0.70 -6.78 8.81
N SER A 40 0.11 -7.95 9.02
CA SER A 40 -1.27 -8.10 9.45
C SER A 40 -1.30 -8.87 10.76
N ILE A 41 -1.65 -8.18 11.84
CA ILE A 41 -1.97 -8.76 13.14
C ILE A 41 -3.48 -8.73 13.34
N ARG A 42 -4.22 -9.54 12.58
CA ARG A 42 -5.63 -9.76 12.80
C ARG A 42 -6.07 -11.14 12.32
#